data_AF-A0A6P0DSL8-F1
#
_entry.id   AF-A0A6P0DSL8-F1
#
_cell.length_a   1.000
_cell.length_b   1.000
_cell.length_c   1.000
_cell.angle_alpha   90.00
_cell.angle_beta   90.00
_cell.angle_gamma   90.00
#
_symmetry.space_group_name_H-M   'P 1'
#
loop_
_entity.id
_entity.type
_entity.pdbx_description
1 polymer ?
#
loop_
_entity_poly.entity_id
_entity_poly.type
_entity_poly.pdbx_seq_one_letter_code
_entity_poly.pdbx_strand_id
1 'polypeptide(L)'
;IVIWTIINEDWGTRLVESADQRSWLDNAYHWLKKKDPTRLVVDNSACIPNFHVVSDIDDYHYYASVPEMAREWADWVSAFAKRPDWSYSPNGDAKRRGDEPLVVSEFGVWGLPHPDKLLQDGKEPFWFINGLEWDSEGATYPHGVEQRFRTFQFDKVFPSFGSFIEDTQWHQFNALKFEIEEMRRHASIQGYVITELTDLHWEANGLMDMERNTRAYHNRFHEINTDVVIVPRMQRYAVWAGDTASIELEISTGGKALPAAELSWNVDGAAAGKMAVEAVDAT
;
A
#
# COMPACT_ATOMS: atom_id res chain seq x y z
N ILE A 1 -1.57 -20.71 7.89
CA ILE A 1 -0.72 -19.83 8.73
C ILE A 1 0.72 -20.00 8.28
N VAL A 2 1.32 -18.95 7.75
CA VAL A 2 2.71 -18.92 7.24
C VAL A 2 3.63 -18.05 8.11
N ILE A 3 3.07 -16.99 8.71
CA ILE A 3 3.75 -16.05 9.60
C ILE A 3 2.87 -15.87 10.84
N TRP A 4 3.48 -15.70 12.01
CA TRP A 4 2.84 -15.20 13.21
C TRP A 4 3.32 -13.78 13.50
N THR A 5 2.41 -12.85 13.75
CA THR A 5 2.73 -11.49 14.23
C THR A 5 2.32 -11.39 15.69
N ILE A 6 3.19 -10.91 16.58
CA ILE A 6 2.88 -10.83 18.02
C ILE A 6 2.02 -9.61 18.32
N ILE A 7 2.41 -8.43 17.83
CA ILE A 7 1.66 -7.17 17.98
C ILE A 7 1.68 -6.36 16.68
N ASN A 8 0.70 -5.49 16.53
CA ASN A 8 0.57 -4.54 15.44
C ASN A 8 0.91 -3.13 15.93
N GLU A 9 1.81 -2.42 15.27
CA GLU A 9 2.04 -0.98 15.47
C GLU A 9 2.25 -0.51 16.92
N ASP A 10 2.88 -1.34 17.77
CA ASP A 10 3.04 -1.06 19.21
C ASP A 10 1.69 -0.99 19.98
N TRP A 11 0.57 -1.43 19.39
CA TRP A 11 -0.74 -1.39 20.03
C TRP A 11 -0.79 -2.32 21.24
N GLY A 12 -1.04 -1.73 22.42
CA GLY A 12 -1.03 -2.43 23.70
C GLY A 12 0.33 -2.45 24.39
N THR A 13 1.36 -1.88 23.77
CA THR A 13 2.69 -1.69 24.33
C THR A 13 3.12 -0.20 24.21
N ARG A 14 4.34 0.09 24.63
CA ARG A 14 5.01 1.40 24.64
C ARG A 14 6.48 1.17 24.34
N LEU A 15 6.76 0.56 23.18
CA LEU A 15 8.09 0.10 22.80
C LEU A 15 9.09 1.25 22.74
N VAL A 16 8.67 2.48 22.45
CA VAL A 16 9.55 3.64 22.44
C VAL A 16 10.06 3.95 23.85
N GLU A 17 9.18 3.93 24.86
CA GLU A 17 9.50 4.38 26.22
C GLU A 17 9.94 3.27 27.18
N SER A 18 9.49 2.03 26.97
CA SER A 18 9.59 0.96 27.97
C SER A 18 10.55 -0.16 27.58
N ALA A 19 11.73 -0.17 28.22
CA ALA A 19 12.69 -1.27 28.08
C ALA A 19 12.11 -2.62 28.55
N ASP A 20 11.25 -2.62 29.57
CA ASP A 20 10.59 -3.83 30.06
C ASP A 20 9.65 -4.42 29.01
N GLN A 21 8.95 -3.59 28.24
CA GLN A 21 8.06 -4.05 27.18
C GLN A 21 8.83 -4.51 25.94
N ARG A 22 9.96 -3.86 25.60
CA ARG A 22 10.88 -4.38 24.57
C ARG A 22 11.45 -5.75 24.98
N SER A 23 11.83 -5.90 26.24
CA SER A 23 12.27 -7.20 26.78
C SER A 23 11.15 -8.24 26.77
N TRP A 24 9.92 -7.85 27.10
CA TRP A 24 8.76 -8.73 26.97
C TRP A 24 8.55 -9.20 25.53
N LEU A 25 8.65 -8.29 24.56
CA LEU A 25 8.47 -8.60 23.14
C LEU A 25 9.54 -9.58 22.64
N ASP A 26 10.80 -9.35 23.02
CA ASP A 26 11.91 -10.27 22.76
C ASP A 26 11.67 -11.67 23.36
N ASN A 27 11.20 -11.73 24.61
CA ASN A 27 10.87 -12.99 25.27
C ASN A 27 9.67 -13.69 24.59
N ALA A 28 8.67 -12.94 24.14
CA ALA A 28 7.50 -13.46 23.44
C ALA A 28 7.88 -14.05 22.08
N TYR A 29 8.76 -13.39 21.32
CA TYR A 29 9.33 -13.91 20.07
C TYR A 29 10.01 -15.26 20.30
N HIS A 30 10.95 -15.35 21.26
CA HIS A 30 11.68 -16.59 21.52
C HIS A 30 10.78 -17.70 22.07
N TRP A 31 9.79 -17.35 22.90
CA TRP A 31 8.78 -18.30 23.36
C TRP A 31 7.99 -18.88 22.18
N LEU A 32 7.55 -18.03 21.25
CA LEU A 32 6.78 -18.46 20.08
C LEU A 32 7.62 -19.30 19.12
N LYS A 33 8.88 -18.91 18.84
CA LYS A 33 9.82 -19.72 18.05
C LYS A 33 10.05 -21.11 18.66
N LYS A 34 10.05 -21.24 20.00
CA LYS A 34 10.15 -22.55 20.67
C LYS A 34 8.86 -23.37 20.53
N LYS A 35 7.70 -22.72 20.46
CA LYS A 35 6.39 -23.38 20.35
C LYS A 35 6.07 -23.81 18.92
N ASP A 36 6.44 -23.00 17.94
CA ASP A 36 6.21 -23.28 16.53
C ASP A 36 7.45 -22.93 15.68
N PRO A 37 8.50 -23.78 15.74
CA PRO A 37 9.78 -23.49 15.08
C PRO A 37 9.71 -23.54 13.55
N THR A 38 8.58 -23.97 12.98
CA THR A 38 8.43 -24.15 11.53
C THR A 38 7.88 -22.91 10.82
N ARG A 39 7.46 -21.88 11.56
CA ARG A 39 6.90 -20.64 11.01
C ARG A 39 7.79 -19.43 11.29
N LEU A 40 7.65 -18.44 10.43
CA LEU A 40 8.24 -17.12 10.62
C LEU A 40 7.47 -16.37 11.72
N VAL A 41 8.18 -15.53 12.46
CA VAL A 41 7.61 -14.66 13.50
C VAL A 41 8.01 -13.22 13.25
N VAL A 42 7.01 -12.35 13.18
CA VAL A 42 7.14 -10.89 13.29
C VAL A 42 6.86 -10.52 14.73
N ASP A 43 7.75 -9.75 15.36
CA ASP A 43 7.51 -9.26 16.71
C ASP A 43 6.43 -8.17 16.71
N ASN A 44 6.71 -7.04 16.06
CA ASN A 44 5.85 -5.90 15.91
C ASN A 44 5.75 -5.57 14.41
N SER A 45 4.55 -5.61 13.83
CA SER A 45 4.32 -5.08 12.48
C SER A 45 4.44 -3.56 12.56
N ALA A 46 5.61 -3.02 12.25
CA ALA A 46 6.05 -1.73 12.77
C ALA A 46 5.65 -0.55 11.89
N CYS A 47 5.48 0.62 12.51
CA CYS A 47 5.23 1.88 11.83
C CYS A 47 5.87 3.03 12.62
N ILE A 48 6.07 4.21 12.03
CA ILE A 48 6.56 5.36 12.80
C ILE A 48 5.52 5.68 13.89
N PRO A 49 5.94 5.88 15.16
CA PRO A 49 7.31 6.09 15.65
C PRO A 49 8.00 4.83 16.24
N ASN A 50 7.39 3.66 16.15
CA ASN A 50 7.92 2.41 16.71
C ASN A 50 8.79 1.63 15.69
N PHE A 51 9.24 0.45 16.10
CA PHE A 51 10.31 -0.31 15.44
C PHE A 51 10.25 -1.79 15.86
N HIS A 52 11.03 -2.63 15.18
CA HIS A 52 11.33 -4.01 15.61
C HIS A 52 12.35 -4.06 16.74
N VAL A 53 12.28 -5.10 17.57
CA VAL A 53 13.34 -5.51 18.51
C VAL A 53 14.04 -6.76 17.98
N VAL A 54 13.30 -7.79 17.60
CA VAL A 54 13.78 -9.06 17.06
C VAL A 54 12.73 -9.68 16.16
N SER A 55 13.03 -9.91 14.88
CA SER A 55 12.04 -10.40 13.92
C SER A 55 12.65 -11.31 12.87
N ASP A 56 11.85 -12.22 12.31
CA ASP A 56 12.26 -13.00 11.14
C ASP A 56 12.17 -12.19 9.84
N ILE A 57 11.29 -11.18 9.80
CA ILE A 57 11.00 -10.29 8.66
C ILE A 57 11.17 -8.84 9.15
N ASP A 58 11.79 -7.99 8.34
CA ASP A 58 11.90 -6.55 8.60
C ASP A 58 10.79 -5.89 7.78
N ASP A 59 9.62 -5.76 8.41
CA ASP A 59 8.41 -5.28 7.79
C ASP A 59 7.98 -3.93 8.34
N TYR A 60 7.45 -3.06 7.48
CA TYR A 60 7.14 -1.70 7.90
C TYR A 60 5.94 -1.11 7.18
N HIS A 61 5.16 -0.33 7.91
CA HIS A 61 3.96 0.33 7.43
C HIS A 61 4.30 1.76 7.02
N TYR A 62 3.75 2.18 5.89
CA TYR A 62 3.83 3.58 5.48
C TYR A 62 2.65 3.95 4.60
N TYR A 63 2.09 5.13 4.85
CA TYR A 63 0.96 5.66 4.11
C TYR A 63 1.35 7.00 3.49
N ALA A 64 1.13 7.13 2.18
CA ALA A 64 1.38 8.36 1.43
C ALA A 64 0.21 8.62 0.47
N SER A 65 -0.34 9.83 0.49
CA SER A 65 -1.40 10.20 -0.46
C SER A 65 -0.79 10.54 -1.82
N VAL A 66 -0.80 9.58 -2.75
CA VAL A 66 -0.33 9.78 -4.14
C VAL A 66 -1.45 10.39 -4.98
N PRO A 67 -1.21 11.45 -5.77
CA PRO A 67 0.08 11.94 -6.25
C PRO A 67 0.80 12.99 -5.39
N GLU A 68 0.15 13.60 -4.41
CA GLU A 68 0.70 14.71 -3.61
C GLU A 68 2.01 14.32 -2.90
N MET A 69 2.07 13.10 -2.39
CA MET A 69 3.20 12.52 -1.67
C MET A 69 3.98 11.51 -2.52
N ALA A 70 3.82 11.50 -3.85
CA ALA A 70 4.50 10.54 -4.74
C ALA A 70 6.03 10.54 -4.58
N ARG A 71 6.64 11.72 -4.41
CA ARG A 71 8.08 11.83 -4.14
C ARG A 71 8.45 11.26 -2.78
N GLU A 72 7.67 11.57 -1.76
CA GLU A 72 7.90 11.11 -0.40
C GLU A 72 7.78 9.59 -0.32
N TRP A 73 6.79 8.99 -0.98
CA TRP A 73 6.69 7.53 -1.16
C TRP A 73 7.94 6.94 -1.81
N ALA A 74 8.37 7.49 -2.96
CA ALA A 74 9.54 6.98 -3.68
C ALA A 74 10.84 7.11 -2.86
N ASP A 75 11.00 8.22 -2.12
CA ASP A 75 12.14 8.45 -1.23
C ASP A 75 12.12 7.49 -0.04
N TRP A 76 10.96 7.25 0.55
CA TRP A 76 10.78 6.30 1.65
C TRP A 76 11.07 4.87 1.21
N VAL A 77 10.49 4.41 0.09
CA VAL A 77 10.74 3.08 -0.49
C VAL A 77 12.23 2.90 -0.80
N SER A 78 12.88 3.90 -1.40
CA SER A 78 14.31 3.86 -1.68
C SER A 78 15.17 3.80 -0.41
N ALA A 79 14.74 4.45 0.67
CA ALA A 79 15.40 4.38 1.96
C ALA A 79 15.20 3.01 2.62
N PHE A 80 13.96 2.50 2.65
CA PHE A 80 13.62 1.19 3.21
C PHE A 80 14.36 0.04 2.50
N ALA A 81 14.43 0.10 1.16
CA ALA A 81 15.18 -0.84 0.34
C ALA A 81 16.68 -0.96 0.70
N LYS A 82 17.24 0.03 1.41
CA LYS A 82 18.64 0.08 1.88
C LYS A 82 18.81 -0.43 3.31
N ARG A 83 17.78 -1.06 3.90
CA ARG A 83 17.82 -1.64 5.26
C ARG A 83 18.17 -0.58 6.32
N PRO A 84 17.37 0.49 6.45
CA PRO A 84 17.69 1.60 7.34
C PRO A 84 17.72 1.16 8.80
N ASP A 85 18.48 1.89 9.64
CA ASP A 85 18.58 1.58 11.07
C ASP A 85 17.29 1.88 11.83
N TRP A 86 16.44 2.79 11.31
CA TRP A 86 15.20 3.20 11.97
C TRP A 86 14.12 2.12 12.00
N SER A 87 14.24 1.03 11.23
CA SER A 87 13.28 -0.08 11.30
C SER A 87 13.49 -0.96 12.54
N TYR A 88 14.61 -0.79 13.25
CA TYR A 88 14.93 -1.50 14.49
C TYR A 88 15.17 -0.55 15.67
N SER A 89 15.06 -1.10 16.88
CA SER A 89 15.20 -0.35 18.13
C SER A 89 16.51 0.43 18.20
N PRO A 90 16.46 1.77 18.41
CA PRO A 90 17.65 2.59 18.59
C PRO A 90 18.22 2.49 20.01
N ASN A 91 17.61 1.69 20.91
CA ASN A 91 17.94 1.66 22.34
C ASN A 91 19.09 0.69 22.70
N GLY A 92 19.76 0.12 21.71
CA GLY A 92 20.86 -0.83 21.91
C GLY A 92 20.41 -2.26 22.23
N ASP A 93 19.12 -2.56 22.12
CA ASP A 93 18.51 -3.87 22.35
C ASP A 93 17.98 -4.54 21.06
N ALA A 94 18.21 -3.93 19.90
CA ALA A 94 17.91 -4.53 18.60
C ALA A 94 18.74 -5.80 18.37
N LYS A 95 18.08 -6.86 17.89
CA LYS A 95 18.67 -8.16 17.53
C LYS A 95 18.52 -8.46 16.04
N ARG A 96 18.84 -7.46 15.21
CA ARG A 96 18.81 -7.55 13.75
C ARG A 96 19.94 -8.47 13.24
N ARG A 97 19.61 -9.36 12.30
CA ARG A 97 20.57 -10.21 11.57
C ARG A 97 21.16 -9.48 10.36
N GLY A 98 20.37 -8.60 9.74
CA GLY A 98 20.73 -7.83 8.55
C GLY A 98 20.37 -8.52 7.24
N ASP A 99 19.81 -9.72 7.31
CA ASP A 99 19.38 -10.55 6.18
C ASP A 99 17.87 -10.84 6.17
N GLU A 100 17.11 -10.24 7.09
CA GLU A 100 15.66 -10.33 7.12
C GLU A 100 15.06 -9.92 5.76
N PRO A 101 14.06 -10.65 5.22
CA PRO A 101 13.31 -10.16 4.07
C PRO A 101 12.69 -8.80 4.38
N LEU A 102 12.79 -7.85 3.45
CA LEU A 102 12.11 -6.57 3.57
C LEU A 102 10.70 -6.68 3.00
N VAL A 103 9.70 -6.29 3.77
CA VAL A 103 8.29 -6.31 3.36
C VAL A 103 7.64 -4.99 3.70
N VAL A 104 6.92 -4.38 2.77
CA VAL A 104 6.03 -3.26 3.12
C VAL A 104 4.70 -3.86 3.56
N SER A 105 4.55 -4.10 4.86
CA SER A 105 3.45 -4.89 5.42
C SER A 105 2.14 -4.16 5.52
N GLU A 106 2.13 -2.83 5.39
CA GLU A 106 0.91 -2.05 5.20
C GLU A 106 1.17 -0.78 4.41
N PHE A 107 0.29 -0.52 3.45
CA PHE A 107 0.20 0.71 2.66
C PHE A 107 -1.17 0.76 1.99
N GLY A 108 -1.61 1.94 1.58
CA GLY A 108 -2.83 2.07 0.79
C GLY A 108 -3.35 3.50 0.69
N VAL A 109 -4.32 3.66 -0.18
CA VAL A 109 -5.00 4.94 -0.46
C VAL A 109 -6.51 4.71 -0.45
N TRP A 110 -7.27 5.74 -0.09
CA TRP A 110 -8.73 5.64 -0.06
C TRP A 110 -9.37 5.68 -1.45
N GLY A 111 -10.42 4.87 -1.60
CA GLY A 111 -11.37 4.92 -2.70
C GLY A 111 -12.76 4.73 -2.14
N LEU A 112 -13.66 5.71 -2.31
CA LEU A 112 -14.94 5.70 -1.61
C LEU A 112 -15.80 4.48 -2.02
N PRO A 113 -16.49 3.82 -1.09
CA PRO A 113 -17.55 2.88 -1.43
C PRO A 113 -18.79 3.62 -1.91
N HIS A 114 -19.71 2.88 -2.52
CA HIS A 114 -21.03 3.37 -2.88
C HIS A 114 -21.96 3.25 -1.66
N PRO A 115 -22.35 4.36 -1.00
CA PRO A 115 -23.12 4.29 0.24
C PRO A 115 -24.50 3.63 0.05
N ASP A 116 -25.09 3.74 -1.14
CA ASP A 116 -26.34 3.10 -1.52
C ASP A 116 -26.26 1.56 -1.52
N LYS A 117 -25.07 1.00 -1.76
CA LYS A 117 -24.81 -0.45 -1.69
C LYS A 117 -24.58 -0.96 -0.26
N LEU A 118 -24.37 -0.04 0.70
CA LEU A 118 -24.14 -0.36 2.10
C LEU A 118 -25.40 -0.19 2.96
N LEU A 119 -26.53 0.22 2.37
CA LEU A 119 -27.77 0.40 3.10
C LEU A 119 -28.32 -0.92 3.66
N GLN A 120 -28.78 -0.88 4.91
CA GLN A 120 -29.48 -1.97 5.57
C GLN A 120 -30.97 -1.60 5.68
N ASP A 121 -31.84 -2.41 5.07
CA ASP A 121 -33.29 -2.15 4.98
C ASP A 121 -33.63 -0.73 4.44
N GLY A 122 -32.83 -0.25 3.48
CA GLY A 122 -32.98 1.07 2.87
C GLY A 122 -32.56 2.25 3.76
N LYS A 123 -31.82 1.98 4.84
CA LYS A 123 -31.31 3.00 5.78
C LYS A 123 -29.80 2.87 5.94
N GLU A 124 -29.17 3.96 6.35
CA GLU A 124 -27.76 3.93 6.73
C GLU A 124 -27.55 2.98 7.93
N PRO A 125 -26.54 2.11 7.88
CA PRO A 125 -26.13 1.28 9.01
C PRO A 125 -25.78 2.07 10.26
N PHE A 126 -25.84 1.43 11.43
CA PHE A 126 -25.53 2.07 12.71
C PHE A 126 -24.11 2.66 12.80
N TRP A 127 -23.17 2.18 11.99
CA TRP A 127 -21.78 2.61 12.01
C TRP A 127 -21.51 3.84 11.13
N PHE A 128 -22.46 4.27 10.28
CA PHE A 128 -22.29 5.47 9.45
C PHE A 128 -22.08 6.76 10.26
N ILE A 129 -22.42 6.74 11.55
CA ILE A 129 -22.20 7.86 12.47
C ILE A 129 -20.83 7.81 13.18
N ASN A 130 -20.01 6.78 12.92
CA ASN A 130 -18.66 6.69 13.42
C ASN A 130 -17.69 7.39 12.44
N GLY A 131 -16.45 7.63 12.88
CA GLY A 131 -15.41 8.26 12.08
C GLY A 131 -15.05 9.68 12.51
N LEU A 132 -16.01 10.47 13.03
CA LEU A 132 -15.74 11.84 13.52
C LEU A 132 -14.75 11.88 14.69
N GLU A 133 -14.64 10.78 15.43
CA GLU A 133 -13.68 10.60 16.50
C GLU A 133 -12.22 10.45 16.00
N TRP A 134 -12.03 10.09 14.72
CA TRP A 134 -10.73 9.90 14.08
C TRP A 134 -10.29 11.11 13.25
N ASP A 135 -11.24 11.82 12.64
CA ASP A 135 -10.98 13.06 11.94
C ASP A 135 -12.10 14.07 12.19
N SER A 136 -11.72 15.17 12.86
CA SER A 136 -12.63 16.27 13.16
C SER A 136 -13.08 17.06 11.93
N GLU A 137 -12.37 16.93 10.80
CA GLU A 137 -12.75 17.55 9.53
C GLU A 137 -13.80 16.73 8.76
N GLY A 138 -14.08 15.50 9.21
CA GLY A 138 -15.15 14.66 8.71
C GLY A 138 -14.83 13.92 7.42
N ALA A 139 -13.55 13.79 7.05
CA ALA A 139 -13.13 12.99 5.89
C ALA A 139 -13.46 11.50 6.07
N THR A 140 -13.41 11.02 7.31
CA THR A 140 -13.75 9.65 7.74
C THR A 140 -15.23 9.46 8.06
N TYR A 141 -16.11 10.45 7.92
CA TYR A 141 -17.48 10.39 8.42
C TYR A 141 -18.51 10.00 7.33
N PRO A 142 -19.04 8.77 7.26
CA PRO A 142 -19.87 8.35 6.13
C PRO A 142 -21.24 9.05 6.08
N HIS A 143 -21.88 9.27 7.23
CA HIS A 143 -23.22 9.85 7.31
C HIS A 143 -23.31 11.19 6.57
N GLY A 144 -24.30 11.31 5.67
CA GLY A 144 -24.53 12.56 4.93
C GLY A 144 -23.46 12.91 3.88
N VAL A 145 -22.62 11.96 3.47
CA VAL A 145 -21.57 12.18 2.45
C VAL A 145 -22.14 12.73 1.14
N GLU A 146 -23.29 12.24 0.67
CA GLU A 146 -23.93 12.76 -0.54
C GLU A 146 -24.42 14.21 -0.36
N GLN A 147 -24.93 14.54 0.84
CA GLN A 147 -25.31 15.91 1.15
C GLN A 147 -24.08 16.84 1.15
N ARG A 148 -22.93 16.38 1.66
CA ARG A 148 -21.67 17.13 1.62
C ARG A 148 -21.15 17.31 0.20
N PHE A 149 -21.24 16.30 -0.66
CA PHE A 149 -20.91 16.41 -2.09
C PHE A 149 -21.64 17.60 -2.75
N ARG A 150 -22.94 17.76 -2.48
CA ARG A 150 -23.73 18.91 -2.99
C ARG A 150 -23.41 20.21 -2.28
N THR A 151 -23.21 20.17 -0.97
CA THR A 151 -22.90 21.36 -0.15
C THR A 151 -21.58 22.01 -0.56
N PHE A 152 -20.57 21.18 -0.87
CA PHE A 152 -19.27 21.62 -1.39
C PHE A 152 -19.27 21.87 -2.91
N GLN A 153 -20.44 21.80 -3.56
CA GLN A 153 -20.63 22.10 -4.98
C GLN A 153 -19.83 21.21 -5.93
N PHE A 154 -19.50 19.98 -5.51
CA PHE A 154 -18.84 19.01 -6.38
C PHE A 154 -19.74 18.56 -7.54
N ASP A 155 -21.04 18.73 -7.43
CA ASP A 155 -22.02 18.55 -8.52
C ASP A 155 -21.84 19.54 -9.69
N LYS A 156 -21.00 20.58 -9.54
CA LYS A 156 -20.60 21.46 -10.65
C LYS A 156 -19.40 20.94 -11.46
N VAL A 157 -18.64 20.00 -10.89
CA VAL A 157 -17.42 19.44 -11.49
C VAL A 157 -17.67 18.01 -11.96
N PHE A 158 -18.31 17.21 -11.10
CA PHE A 158 -18.61 15.81 -11.37
C PHE A 158 -20.06 15.66 -11.85
N PRO A 159 -20.33 14.83 -12.87
CA PRO A 159 -21.69 14.64 -13.40
C PRO A 159 -22.73 14.17 -12.37
N SER A 160 -22.30 13.39 -11.39
CA SER A 160 -23.14 12.83 -10.33
C SER A 160 -22.30 12.41 -9.12
N PHE A 161 -22.96 12.12 -8.00
CA PHE A 161 -22.29 11.54 -6.84
C PHE A 161 -21.71 10.14 -7.15
N GLY A 162 -22.41 9.33 -7.94
CA GLY A 162 -21.92 8.01 -8.36
C GLY A 162 -20.65 8.09 -9.20
N SER A 163 -20.60 8.99 -10.20
CA SER A 163 -19.39 9.19 -11.00
C SER A 163 -18.24 9.76 -10.19
N PHE A 164 -18.51 10.64 -9.22
CA PHE A 164 -17.49 11.11 -8.28
C PHE A 164 -16.89 9.95 -7.48
N ILE A 165 -17.72 9.05 -6.94
CA ILE A 165 -17.24 7.84 -6.25
C ILE A 165 -16.38 6.98 -7.18
N GLU A 166 -16.84 6.69 -8.40
CA GLU A 166 -16.07 5.91 -9.37
C GLU A 166 -14.71 6.56 -9.69
N ASP A 167 -14.66 7.89 -9.82
CA ASP A 167 -13.41 8.64 -10.01
C ASP A 167 -12.47 8.49 -8.79
N THR A 168 -13.00 8.49 -7.56
CA THR A 168 -12.17 8.21 -6.36
C THR A 168 -11.61 6.79 -6.36
N GLN A 169 -12.34 5.81 -6.89
CA GLN A 169 -11.86 4.42 -6.99
C GLN A 169 -10.78 4.30 -8.07
N TRP A 170 -10.92 4.98 -9.21
CA TRP A 170 -9.84 5.04 -10.20
C TRP A 170 -8.61 5.80 -9.70
N HIS A 171 -8.80 6.83 -8.88
CA HIS A 171 -7.71 7.49 -8.17
C HIS A 171 -6.98 6.50 -7.25
N GLN A 172 -7.70 5.73 -6.43
CA GLN A 172 -7.14 4.67 -5.60
C GLN A 172 -6.31 3.66 -6.43
N PHE A 173 -6.82 3.20 -7.57
CA PHE A 173 -6.08 2.31 -8.47
C PHE A 173 -4.77 2.93 -8.97
N ASN A 174 -4.81 4.18 -9.40
CA ASN A 174 -3.62 4.86 -9.93
C ASN A 174 -2.56 5.08 -8.84
N ALA A 175 -2.98 5.40 -7.62
CA ALA A 175 -2.10 5.52 -6.47
C ALA A 175 -1.46 4.17 -6.10
N LEU A 176 -2.27 3.13 -5.88
CA LEU A 176 -1.78 1.78 -5.58
C LEU A 176 -0.85 1.25 -6.68
N LYS A 177 -1.17 1.51 -7.95
CA LYS A 177 -0.31 1.18 -9.09
C LYS A 177 1.06 1.83 -8.94
N PHE A 178 1.11 3.14 -8.72
CA PHE A 178 2.36 3.86 -8.53
C PHE A 178 3.14 3.30 -7.33
N GLU A 179 2.46 3.08 -6.21
CA GLU A 179 3.09 2.60 -4.98
C GLU A 179 3.73 1.21 -5.14
N ILE A 180 2.96 0.28 -5.72
CA ILE A 180 3.40 -1.08 -6.04
C ILE A 180 4.54 -1.06 -7.03
N GLU A 181 4.42 -0.26 -8.10
CA GLU A 181 5.47 -0.12 -9.09
C GLU A 181 6.77 0.40 -8.48
N GLU A 182 6.74 1.41 -7.62
CA GLU A 182 7.94 1.89 -6.93
C GLU A 182 8.57 0.83 -6.03
N MET A 183 7.79 0.08 -5.24
CA MET A 183 8.32 -1.03 -4.43
C MET A 183 8.97 -2.12 -5.29
N ARG A 184 8.31 -2.48 -6.40
CA ARG A 184 8.73 -3.55 -7.32
C ARG A 184 10.02 -3.27 -8.09
N ARG A 185 10.52 -2.04 -8.06
CA ARG A 185 11.82 -1.63 -8.61
C ARG A 185 13.00 -1.95 -7.68
N HIS A 186 12.70 -2.30 -6.43
CA HIS A 186 13.71 -2.62 -5.43
C HIS A 186 13.69 -4.11 -5.14
N ALA A 187 14.58 -4.88 -5.78
CA ALA A 187 14.68 -6.33 -5.58
C ALA A 187 14.99 -6.74 -4.13
N SER A 188 15.48 -5.82 -3.29
CA SER A 188 15.65 -6.05 -1.85
C SER A 188 14.33 -6.07 -1.07
N ILE A 189 13.26 -5.47 -1.61
CA ILE A 189 11.89 -5.56 -1.10
C ILE A 189 11.24 -6.80 -1.70
N GLN A 190 10.93 -7.77 -0.84
CA GLN A 190 10.54 -9.13 -1.25
C GLN A 190 9.04 -9.39 -1.11
N GLY A 191 8.27 -8.38 -0.69
CA GLY A 191 6.83 -8.47 -0.63
C GLY A 191 6.17 -7.17 -0.18
N TYR A 192 4.86 -7.10 -0.36
CA TYR A 192 4.03 -6.03 0.15
C TYR A 192 2.63 -6.57 0.49
N VAL A 193 1.95 -5.92 1.42
CA VAL A 193 0.57 -6.25 1.82
C VAL A 193 -0.24 -4.96 1.83
N ILE A 194 -1.32 -4.95 1.05
CA ILE A 194 -2.19 -3.78 0.89
C ILE A 194 -3.17 -3.72 2.06
N THR A 195 -3.28 -2.55 2.68
CA THR A 195 -4.39 -2.19 3.54
C THR A 195 -5.49 -1.62 2.66
N GLU A 196 -6.65 -2.27 2.51
CA GLU A 196 -7.02 -3.58 3.05
C GLU A 196 -7.85 -4.39 2.04
N LEU A 197 -8.26 -5.61 2.38
CA LEU A 197 -9.05 -6.45 1.46
C LEU A 197 -10.50 -5.97 1.34
N THR A 198 -11.13 -5.64 2.46
CA THR A 198 -12.51 -5.14 2.58
C THR A 198 -12.49 -3.95 3.51
N ASP A 199 -13.22 -2.90 3.21
CA ASP A 199 -13.34 -1.74 4.12
C ASP A 199 -13.69 -2.14 5.56
N LEU A 200 -13.25 -1.32 6.50
CA LEU A 200 -13.63 -1.37 7.90
C LEU A 200 -14.22 -0.04 8.37
N HIS A 201 -15.55 0.05 8.40
CA HIS A 201 -16.29 1.25 8.81
C HIS A 201 -15.86 2.53 8.05
N TRP A 202 -15.05 3.38 8.68
CA TRP A 202 -14.58 4.65 8.11
C TRP A 202 -13.33 4.48 7.22
N GLU A 203 -12.67 3.33 7.27
CA GLU A 203 -11.46 3.04 6.50
C GLU A 203 -11.86 2.58 5.09
N ALA A 204 -11.91 3.54 4.16
CA ALA A 204 -12.24 3.30 2.75
C ALA A 204 -11.03 2.82 1.92
N ASN A 205 -10.13 2.06 2.55
CA ASN A 205 -8.89 1.54 1.98
C ASN A 205 -9.12 0.27 1.14
N GLY A 206 -10.25 -0.41 1.32
CA GLY A 206 -10.48 -1.76 0.83
C GLY A 206 -10.43 -1.89 -0.69
N LEU A 207 -9.91 -3.02 -1.19
CA LEU A 207 -10.12 -3.47 -2.58
C LEU A 207 -11.58 -3.87 -2.85
N MET A 208 -12.36 -4.02 -1.79
CA MET A 208 -13.81 -4.21 -1.77
C MET A 208 -14.41 -3.37 -0.63
N ASP A 209 -15.71 -3.07 -0.71
CA ASP A 209 -16.42 -2.46 0.42
C ASP A 209 -16.75 -3.48 1.53
N MET A 210 -17.37 -3.02 2.62
CA MET A 210 -17.76 -3.86 3.78
C MET A 210 -18.69 -5.02 3.41
N GLU A 211 -19.51 -4.86 2.37
CA GLU A 211 -20.43 -5.88 1.86
C GLU A 211 -19.78 -6.74 0.75
N ARG A 212 -18.47 -6.58 0.54
CA ARG A 212 -17.64 -7.25 -0.47
C ARG A 212 -18.02 -6.90 -1.91
N ASN A 213 -18.66 -5.76 -2.13
CA ASN A 213 -18.79 -5.25 -3.49
C ASN A 213 -17.43 -4.77 -3.98
N THR A 214 -17.11 -5.11 -5.22
CA THR A 214 -15.84 -4.78 -5.84
C THR A 214 -15.77 -3.31 -6.26
N ARG A 215 -14.57 -2.71 -6.18
CA ARG A 215 -14.28 -1.40 -6.80
C ARG A 215 -14.37 -1.45 -8.33
N ALA A 216 -14.52 -0.28 -8.96
CA ALA A 216 -14.61 -0.10 -10.41
C ALA A 216 -13.42 -0.70 -11.17
N TYR A 217 -12.22 -0.68 -10.56
CA TYR A 217 -10.99 -1.18 -11.16
C TYR A 217 -10.73 -2.68 -10.92
N HIS A 218 -11.63 -3.42 -10.25
CA HIS A 218 -11.39 -4.80 -9.82
C HIS A 218 -10.82 -5.71 -10.92
N ASN A 219 -11.39 -5.63 -12.13
CA ASN A 219 -10.96 -6.46 -13.26
C ASN A 219 -9.55 -6.13 -13.77
N ARG A 220 -8.97 -5.00 -13.36
CA ARG A 220 -7.64 -4.54 -13.78
C ARG A 220 -6.56 -4.70 -12.71
N PHE A 221 -6.93 -4.93 -11.45
CA PHE A 221 -5.96 -4.95 -10.35
C PHE A 221 -4.89 -6.06 -10.50
N HIS A 222 -5.25 -7.15 -11.19
CA HIS A 222 -4.32 -8.23 -11.52
C HIS A 222 -3.19 -7.79 -12.48
N GLU A 223 -3.41 -6.76 -13.29
CA GLU A 223 -2.42 -6.25 -14.27
C GLU A 223 -1.13 -5.77 -13.59
N ILE A 224 -1.23 -5.23 -12.37
CA ILE A 224 -0.11 -4.66 -11.61
C ILE A 224 0.46 -5.63 -10.55
N ASN A 225 -0.16 -6.80 -10.38
CA ASN A 225 0.24 -7.83 -9.42
C ASN A 225 0.67 -9.15 -10.07
N THR A 226 0.80 -9.17 -11.40
CA THR A 226 1.31 -10.34 -12.13
C THR A 226 2.80 -10.59 -11.84
N ASP A 227 3.31 -11.76 -12.26
CA ASP A 227 4.72 -12.12 -12.12
C ASP A 227 5.63 -11.13 -12.85
N VAL A 228 5.28 -10.70 -14.07
CA VAL A 228 6.10 -9.79 -14.89
C VAL A 228 5.35 -8.49 -15.12
N VAL A 229 5.83 -7.40 -14.53
CA VAL A 229 5.22 -6.06 -14.63
C VAL A 229 6.14 -5.13 -15.40
N ILE A 230 5.58 -4.42 -16.38
CA ILE A 230 6.25 -3.29 -17.03
C ILE A 230 5.98 -2.07 -16.17
N VAL A 231 7.03 -1.39 -15.73
CA VAL A 231 6.97 -0.21 -14.87
C VAL A 231 7.37 1.03 -15.67
N PRO A 232 6.40 1.74 -16.27
CA PRO A 232 6.67 2.99 -16.96
C PRO A 232 6.76 4.16 -15.99
N ARG A 233 7.85 4.92 -16.05
CA ARG A 233 8.05 6.12 -15.23
C ARG A 233 8.14 7.36 -16.09
N MET A 234 7.19 8.27 -15.87
CA MET A 234 7.26 9.60 -16.44
C MET A 234 8.07 10.51 -15.52
N GLN A 235 9.09 11.17 -16.08
CA GLN A 235 9.82 12.22 -15.35
C GLN A 235 8.95 13.46 -15.11
N ARG A 236 7.91 13.66 -15.95
CA ARG A 236 6.93 14.75 -15.85
C ARG A 236 5.58 14.25 -16.34
N TYR A 237 4.53 14.51 -15.57
CA TYR A 237 3.14 14.20 -15.93
C TYR A 237 2.45 15.30 -16.75
N ALA A 238 3.13 16.44 -16.93
CA ALA A 238 2.68 17.54 -17.78
C ALA A 238 3.84 18.05 -18.65
N VAL A 239 3.57 18.22 -19.94
CA VAL A 239 4.54 18.70 -20.96
C VAL A 239 3.83 19.68 -21.89
N TRP A 240 4.58 20.61 -22.49
CA TRP A 240 4.04 21.52 -23.49
C TRP A 240 4.04 20.92 -24.89
N ALA A 241 3.16 21.41 -25.76
CA ALA A 241 3.17 21.01 -27.16
C ALA A 241 4.53 21.36 -27.80
N GLY A 242 5.17 20.37 -28.41
CA GLY A 242 6.51 20.48 -28.98
C GLY A 242 7.64 20.03 -28.05
N ASP A 243 7.37 19.81 -26.75
CA ASP A 243 8.33 19.22 -25.84
C ASP A 243 8.57 17.74 -26.15
N THR A 244 9.78 17.26 -25.84
CA THR A 244 10.07 15.82 -25.80
C THR A 244 9.77 15.28 -24.41
N ALA A 245 8.82 14.34 -24.32
CA ALA A 245 8.57 13.57 -23.10
C ALA A 245 9.45 12.30 -23.09
N SER A 246 10.06 12.00 -21.95
CA SER A 246 10.83 10.78 -21.75
C SER A 246 10.09 9.87 -20.76
N ILE A 247 9.98 8.59 -21.12
CA ILE A 247 9.41 7.54 -20.28
C ILE A 247 10.53 6.54 -20.05
N GLU A 248 10.91 6.36 -18.78
CA GLU A 248 11.78 5.26 -18.38
C GLU A 248 10.93 4.00 -18.27
N LEU A 249 11.49 2.86 -18.69
CA LEU A 249 10.82 1.58 -18.68
C LEU A 249 11.68 0.60 -17.91
N GLU A 250 11.09 -0.01 -16.89
CA GLU A 250 11.71 -1.07 -16.10
C GLU A 250 10.83 -2.32 -16.15
N ILE A 251 11.45 -3.50 -16.04
CA ILE A 251 10.74 -4.78 -16.00
C ILE A 251 10.97 -5.39 -14.62
N SER A 252 9.90 -5.58 -13.86
CA SER A 252 9.93 -6.19 -12.54
C SER A 252 9.40 -7.62 -12.59
N THR A 253 10.17 -8.56 -12.06
CA THR A 253 9.81 -9.99 -11.97
C THR A 253 9.49 -10.39 -10.52
N GLY A 254 8.44 -11.16 -10.29
CA GLY A 254 8.06 -11.74 -9.00
C GLY A 254 8.91 -12.94 -8.59
N GLY A 255 10.23 -12.88 -8.80
CA GLY A 255 11.18 -13.94 -8.46
C GLY A 255 11.38 -15.04 -9.52
N LYS A 256 10.61 -15.05 -10.61
CA LYS A 256 10.84 -15.98 -11.73
C LYS A 256 11.79 -15.38 -12.75
N ALA A 257 12.67 -16.22 -13.28
CA ALA A 257 13.53 -15.84 -14.40
C ALA A 257 12.69 -15.46 -15.63
N LEU A 258 13.07 -14.38 -16.29
CA LEU A 258 12.50 -13.91 -17.55
C LEU A 258 13.49 -14.23 -18.67
N PRO A 259 13.13 -15.04 -19.68
CA PRO A 259 13.99 -15.22 -20.85
C PRO A 259 14.10 -13.92 -21.64
N ALA A 260 15.10 -13.83 -22.54
CA ALA A 260 15.18 -12.71 -23.48
C ALA A 260 13.84 -12.54 -24.21
N ALA A 261 13.34 -11.31 -24.21
CA ALA A 261 11.99 -10.97 -24.68
C ALA A 261 12.00 -9.70 -25.55
N GLU A 262 10.85 -9.33 -26.08
CA GLU A 262 10.64 -8.10 -26.84
C GLU A 262 9.52 -7.29 -26.18
N LEU A 263 9.80 -6.04 -25.83
CA LEU A 263 8.80 -5.07 -25.40
C LEU A 263 8.32 -4.28 -26.61
N SER A 264 7.01 -4.30 -26.87
CA SER A 264 6.36 -3.51 -27.92
C SER A 264 5.47 -2.43 -27.34
N TRP A 265 5.46 -1.23 -27.94
CA TRP A 265 4.58 -0.13 -27.54
C TRP A 265 3.87 0.51 -28.74
N ASN A 266 2.73 1.13 -28.46
CA ASN A 266 1.94 1.92 -29.40
C ASN A 266 1.33 3.12 -28.68
N VAL A 267 1.35 4.29 -29.33
CA VAL A 267 0.72 5.53 -28.85
C VAL A 267 -0.32 5.94 -29.89
N ASP A 268 -1.58 5.56 -29.65
CA ASP A 268 -2.76 5.88 -30.47
C ASP A 268 -2.54 5.75 -32.00
N GLY A 269 -1.75 4.76 -32.42
CA GLY A 269 -1.38 4.56 -33.83
C GLY A 269 -0.45 5.62 -34.44
N ALA A 270 -0.13 6.70 -33.72
CA ALA A 270 0.75 7.77 -34.19
C ALA A 270 2.23 7.39 -34.09
N ALA A 271 2.60 6.59 -33.08
CA ALA A 271 3.95 6.07 -32.90
C ALA A 271 3.90 4.62 -32.37
N ALA A 272 4.80 3.78 -32.85
CA ALA A 272 4.96 2.42 -32.37
C ALA A 272 6.43 2.01 -32.43
N GLY A 273 6.83 1.08 -31.57
CA GLY A 273 8.19 0.57 -31.56
C GLY A 273 8.33 -0.73 -30.79
N LYS A 274 9.54 -1.27 -30.87
CA LYS A 274 9.95 -2.52 -30.22
C LYS A 274 11.35 -2.34 -29.65
N MET A 275 11.61 -2.95 -28.51
CA MET A 275 12.94 -3.01 -27.90
C MET A 275 13.20 -4.40 -27.32
N ALA A 276 14.45 -4.84 -27.41
CA ALA A 276 14.86 -6.09 -26.78
C ALA A 276 14.90 -5.90 -25.25
N VAL A 277 14.40 -6.91 -24.53
CA VAL A 277 14.53 -7.04 -23.08
C VAL A 277 15.50 -8.18 -22.83
N GLU A 278 16.60 -7.89 -22.16
CA GLU A 278 17.58 -8.92 -21.79
C GLU A 278 16.97 -9.92 -20.81
N ALA A 279 17.54 -11.12 -20.76
CA ALA A 279 17.09 -12.11 -19.79
C ALA A 279 17.36 -11.62 -18.35
N VAL A 280 16.42 -11.88 -17.45
CA VAL A 280 16.51 -11.56 -16.03
C VAL A 280 16.57 -12.87 -15.27
N ASP A 281 17.58 -13.03 -14.42
CA ASP A 281 17.70 -14.21 -13.55
C ASP A 281 16.61 -14.21 -12.47
N ALA A 282 16.33 -15.40 -11.92
CA ALA A 282 15.46 -15.50 -10.75
C ALA A 282 16.13 -14.83 -9.54
N THR A 283 15.34 -14.11 -8.76
CA THR A 283 15.76 -13.41 -7.52
C THR A 283 15.15 -14.07 -6.30
#